data_AF-A0A2G6FG93-F1
#
_entry.id   AF-A0A2G6FG93-F1
#
_cell.length_a   1.000
_cell.length_b   1.000
_cell.length_c   1.000
_cell.angle_alpha   90.00
_cell.angle_beta   90.00
_cell.angle_gamma   90.00
#
_symmetry.space_group_name_H-M   'P 1'
#
loop_
_entity.id
_entity.type
_entity.pdbx_description
1 polymer ?
#
loop_
_entity_poly.entity_id
_entity_poly.type
_entity_poly.pdbx_seq_one_letter_code
_entity_poly.pdbx_strand_id
1 'polypeptide(L)' 'MSQLSPEFYLWTQYAAPPLMGAFIGYLTNRIAIRMLFRPLRPWRIFGLRVPMTPGVIPAKRVQLAEN' A
#
# COMPACT_ATOMS: atom_id res chain seq x y z
N MET A 1 22.76 15.11 31.00
CA MET A 1 21.90 14.36 30.04
C MET A 1 20.54 15.01 30.07
N SER A 2 20.19 15.72 28.99
CA SER A 2 18.99 16.55 28.88
C SER A 2 17.75 15.72 29.17
N GLN A 3 17.14 15.97 30.33
CA GLN A 3 15.82 15.45 30.65
C GLN A 3 14.84 16.10 29.67
N LEU A 4 14.51 15.38 28.59
CA LEU A 4 13.42 15.76 27.71
C LEU A 4 12.19 15.89 28.60
N SER A 5 11.53 17.05 28.53
CA SER A 5 10.46 17.38 29.45
C SER A 5 9.29 16.38 29.31
N PRO A 6 8.63 15.98 30.41
CA PRO A 6 7.64 14.90 30.40
C PRO A 6 6.53 15.08 29.35
N GLU A 7 6.16 16.33 29.08
CA GLU A 7 5.19 16.69 28.03
C GLU A 7 5.63 16.24 26.64
N PHE A 8 6.94 16.31 26.30
CA PHE A 8 7.45 15.87 25.01
C PHE A 8 7.25 14.36 24.81
N TYR A 9 7.36 13.57 25.88
CA TYR A 9 7.10 12.14 25.86
C TYR A 9 5.61 11.84 25.59
N LEU A 10 4.70 12.58 26.23
CA LEU A 10 3.26 12.48 25.94
C LEU A 10 2.96 12.84 24.48
N TRP A 11 3.44 13.99 24.00
CA TRP A 11 3.22 14.41 22.61
C TRP A 11 3.72 13.37 21.61
N THR A 12 4.91 12.81 21.83
CA THR A 12 5.47 11.77 20.97
C THR A 12 4.63 10.48 21.05
N GLN A 13 4.19 10.06 22.23
CA GLN A 13 3.40 8.85 22.40
C GLN A 13 2.00 8.94 21.74
N TYR A 14 1.38 10.12 21.75
CA TYR A 14 0.06 10.32 21.14
C TYR A 14 0.11 10.71 19.67
N ALA A 15 1.14 11.44 19.23
CA ALA A 15 1.27 11.88 17.84
C ALA A 15 2.00 10.85 16.95
N ALA A 16 2.96 10.08 17.49
CA ALA A 16 3.73 9.13 16.67
C ALA A 16 2.88 8.00 16.09
N PRO A 17 1.95 7.35 16.82
CA PRO A 17 1.13 6.27 16.25
C PRO A 17 0.27 6.69 15.05
N PRO A 18 -0.50 7.81 15.09
CA PRO A 18 -1.28 8.24 13.93
C PRO A 18 -0.40 8.75 12.79
N LEU A 19 0.74 9.40 13.05
CA LEU A 19 1.68 9.79 12.00
C LEU A 19 2.26 8.57 11.27
N MET A 20 2.68 7.56 12.03
CA MET A 20 3.16 6.28 11.48
C MET A 20 2.06 5.56 10.70
N GLY A 21 0.85 5.50 11.25
CA GLY A 21 -0.31 4.92 10.59
C GLY A 21 -0.68 5.64 9.29
N ALA A 22 -0.64 6.98 9.29
CA ALA A 22 -0.87 7.79 8.11
C ALA A 22 0.22 7.58 7.04
N PHE A 23 1.48 7.49 7.44
CA PHE A 23 2.58 7.22 6.52
C PHE A 23 2.47 5.84 5.86
N ILE A 24 2.26 4.79 6.66
CA ILE A 24 2.09 3.41 6.18
C ILE A 24 0.83 3.28 5.33
N GLY A 25 -0.28 3.86 5.80
CA GLY A 25 -1.56 3.86 5.09
C GLY A 25 -1.49 4.58 3.75
N TYR A 26 -0.86 5.76 3.71
CA TYR A 26 -0.64 6.51 2.47
C TYR A 26 0.23 5.73 1.47
N LEU A 27 1.34 5.15 1.94
CA LEU A 27 2.23 4.36 1.10
C LEU A 27 1.50 3.15 0.49
N THR A 28 0.75 2.42 1.33
CA THR A 28 0.00 1.23 0.92
C THR A 28 -1.13 1.58 -0.05
N ASN A 29 -1.90 2.64 0.24
CA ASN A 29 -2.99 3.09 -0.63
C ASN A 29 -2.47 3.54 -2.01
N ARG A 30 -1.33 4.23 -2.04
CA ARG A 30 -0.68 4.64 -3.29
C ARG A 30 -0.27 3.44 -4.16
N ILE A 31 0.20 2.36 -3.53
CA ILE A 31 0.54 1.12 -4.22
C ILE A 31 -0.73 0.42 -4.72
N ALA A 32 -1.76 0.30 -3.87
CA ALA A 32 -3.03 -0.34 -4.23
C ALA A 32 -3.72 0.32 -5.43
N ILE A 33 -3.79 1.65 -5.47
CA ILE A 33 -4.35 2.40 -6.61
C ILE A 33 -3.57 2.10 -7.90
N ARG A 34 -2.23 2.06 -7.83
CA ARG A 34 -1.41 1.68 -8.99
C ARG A 34 -1.68 0.24 -9.46
N MET A 35 -1.89 -0.68 -8.54
CA MET A 35 -2.22 -2.08 -8.84
C MET A 35 -3.61 -2.25 -9.46
N LEU A 36 -4.57 -1.37 -9.13
CA LEU A 36 -5.94 -1.41 -9.66
C LEU A 36 -5.99 -1.01 -11.14
N PHE A 37 -5.31 0.07 -11.52
CA PHE A 37 -5.39 0.62 -12.89
C PHE A 37 -4.33 0.06 -13.86
N ARG A 38 -3.19 -0.42 -13.36
CA ARG A 38 -2.14 -1.03 -14.19
C ARG A 38 -1.38 -2.15 -13.48
N PRO A 39 -1.78 -3.41 -13.67
CA PRO A 39 -0.84 -4.51 -13.70
C PRO A 39 -0.76 -5.00 -15.15
N LEU A 40 -0.07 -4.25 -16.02
CA LEU A 40 0.28 -4.75 -17.37
C LEU A 40 1.23 -5.95 -17.30
N ARG A 41 1.86 -6.18 -16.14
CA ARG A 41 2.71 -7.33 -15.83
C ARG A 41 2.46 -7.79 -14.38
N PRO A 42 2.43 -9.10 -14.10
CA PRO A 42 2.27 -9.63 -12.75
C PRO A 42 3.46 -9.23 -11.87
N TRP A 43 3.18 -8.60 -10.74
CA TRP A 43 4.20 -8.25 -9.76
C TRP A 43 4.57 -9.49 -8.93
N ARG A 44 5.86 -9.80 -8.88
CA ARG A 44 6.43 -10.78 -7.95
C ARG A 44 7.15 -10.01 -6.86
N ILE A 45 6.63 -10.08 -5.63
CA ILE A 45 7.31 -9.52 -4.45
C ILE A 45 7.83 -10.72 -3.67
N PHE A 46 9.12 -10.72 -3.32
CA PHE A 46 9.76 -11.81 -2.56
C PHE A 46 9.55 -13.22 -3.14
N GLY A 47 9.46 -13.33 -4.47
CA GLY A 47 9.27 -14.63 -5.15
C GLY A 47 7.83 -15.17 -5.13
N LEU A 48 6.92 -14.59 -4.35
CA LEU A 48 5.49 -14.91 -4.42
C LEU A 48 4.77 -14.03 -5.46
N ARG A 49 3.96 -14.69 -6.30
CA ARG A 49 2.98 -13.99 -7.14
C ARG A 49 1.90 -13.41 -6.22
N VAL A 50 1.66 -12.11 -6.34
CA VAL A 50 0.60 -11.47 -5.57
C VAL A 50 -0.76 -11.98 -6.08
N PRO A 51 -1.59 -12.64 -5.25
CA PRO A 51 -2.94 -13.01 -5.63
C PRO A 51 -3.69 -11.71 -5.98
N MET A 52 -4.44 -11.70 -7.09
CA MET A 52 -5.06 -10.50 -7.73
C MET A 52 -4.21 -9.74 -8.77
N THR A 53 -3.06 -10.28 -9.19
CA THR A 53 -2.41 -9.88 -10.45
C THR A 53 -2.40 -11.05 -11.46
N PRO A 54 -2.75 -10.84 -12.74
CA PRO A 54 -3.17 -9.57 -13.34
C PRO A 54 -4.58 -9.16 -12.88
N GLY A 55 -4.90 -7.88 -13.02
CA GLY A 55 -6.22 -7.37 -12.71
C GLY A 55 -7.30 -8.12 -13.48
N VAL A 56 -8.49 -8.23 -12.90
CA VAL A 56 -9.60 -9.04 -13.45
C VAL A 56 -10.03 -8.55 -14.84
N ILE A 57 -9.90 -7.25 -15.12
CA ILE A 57 -10.25 -6.60 -16.40
C ILE A 57 -9.29 -7.02 -17.54
N PRO A 58 -7.94 -6.92 -17.40
CA PRO A 58 -7.03 -7.38 -18.44
C PRO A 58 -7.00 -8.91 -18.65
N ALA A 59 -7.48 -9.72 -17.70
CA ALA A 59 -7.57 -11.17 -17.87
C ALA A 59 -8.74 -11.60 -18.80
N LYS A 60 -9.83 -10.81 -18.86
CA LYS A 60 -11.04 -11.16 -19.63
C LYS A 60 -11.21 -10.45 -20.96
N ARG A 61 -10.36 -9.47 -21.28
CA ARG A 61 -10.44 -8.72 -22.55
C ARG A 61 -10.19 -9.56 -23.82
N VAL A 62 -9.61 -10.76 -23.70
CA VAL A 62 -9.57 -11.72 -24.82
C VAL A 62 -10.93 -12.39 -25.01
N GLN A 63 -11.62 -12.78 -23.93
CA GLN A 63 -12.97 -13.38 -23.98
C GLN A 63 -14.06 -12.40 -24.43
N LEU A 64 -13.88 -11.09 -24.19
CA LEU A 64 -14.80 -10.05 -24.66
C LEU A 64 -14.61 -9.68 -26.13
N ALA A 65 -13.52 -10.11 -26.76
CA ALA A 65 -13.26 -9.86 -28.18
C ALA A 65 -13.77 -10.99 -29.08
N GLU A 66 -14.18 -12.12 -28.51
CA GLU A 66 -14.68 -13.29 -29.24
C GLU A 66 -16.23 -13.33 -29.40
N ASN A 67 -16.96 -12.37 -28.83
CA ASN A 67 -18.43 -12.23 -28.96
C ASN A 67 -18.80 -10.86 -29.52
#